data_AF-A0A803MH57-F1
#
_entry.id   AF-A0A803MH57-F1
#
_cell.length_a   1.000
_cell.length_b   1.000
_cell.length_c   1.000
_cell.angle_alpha   90.00
_cell.angle_beta   90.00
_cell.angle_gamma   90.00
#
_symmetry.space_group_name_H-M   'P 1'
#
loop_
_entity.id
_entity.type
_entity.pdbx_description
1 polymer ?
#
loop_
_entity_poly.entity_id
_entity_poly.type
_entity_poly.pdbx_seq_one_letter_code
_entity_poly.pdbx_strand_id
1 'polypeptide(L)'
;MLSAFKGNKIRGTLFDDEIENFQNIFEHEKEYIIADAPIRNTNPMYRHKEGDYYLSFGGSTAIQSLNPNTGPILPKYTPIAEVPPTSSVDDHFGFSLASSMSTTIDPNPTGLEVNALKAWILENQECLSDHMGH
;
A
#
# COMPACT_ATOMS: atom_id res chain seq x y z
N MET A 1 19.82 -6.48 -8.52
CA MET A 1 18.73 -7.48 -8.42
C MET A 1 17.90 -7.07 -7.23
N LEU A 2 16.58 -6.97 -7.38
CA LEU A 2 15.70 -6.50 -6.30
C LEU A 2 15.31 -7.67 -5.42
N SER A 3 15.39 -7.49 -4.12
CA SER A 3 14.98 -8.48 -3.12
C SER A 3 13.80 -7.90 -2.33
N ALA A 4 12.66 -8.57 -2.38
CA ALA A 4 11.49 -8.20 -1.59
C ALA A 4 11.62 -8.72 -0.15
N PHE A 5 10.94 -8.05 0.79
CA PHE A 5 10.92 -8.43 2.20
C PHE A 5 10.50 -9.89 2.45
N LYS A 6 9.62 -10.45 1.60
CA LYS A 6 9.16 -11.84 1.66
C LYS A 6 10.19 -12.87 1.15
N GLY A 7 11.42 -12.44 0.82
CA GLY A 7 12.49 -13.29 0.28
C GLY A 7 12.42 -13.54 -1.23
N ASN A 8 11.39 -13.03 -1.91
CA ASN A 8 11.26 -13.12 -3.36
C ASN A 8 12.30 -12.22 -4.04
N LYS A 9 12.99 -12.75 -5.04
CA LYS A 9 13.94 -11.97 -5.87
C LYS A 9 13.32 -11.74 -7.23
N ILE A 10 13.37 -10.50 -7.71
CA ILE A 10 12.91 -10.14 -9.05
C ILE A 10 13.96 -9.29 -9.75
N ARG A 11 14.08 -9.49 -11.06
CA ARG A 11 14.94 -8.65 -11.91
C ARG A 11 14.15 -7.42 -12.33
N GLY A 12 14.71 -6.23 -12.12
CA GLY A 12 14.24 -4.99 -12.75
C GLY A 12 15.07 -4.67 -13.99
N THR A 13 14.44 -4.16 -15.04
CA THR A 13 15.08 -3.69 -16.27
C THR A 13 14.64 -2.25 -16.56
N LEU A 14 15.61 -1.37 -16.80
CA LEU A 14 15.42 0.02 -17.25
C LEU A 14 15.72 0.09 -18.74
N PHE A 15 14.96 0.87 -19.50
CA PHE A 15 15.12 1.09 -20.93
C PHE A 15 15.39 2.56 -21.26
N ASP A 16 16.29 2.81 -22.20
CA ASP A 16 16.54 4.12 -22.82
C ASP A 16 16.51 5.32 -21.85
N ASP A 17 15.47 6.17 -21.95
CA ASP A 17 15.28 7.39 -21.17
C ASP A 17 15.05 7.14 -19.67
N GLU A 18 14.61 5.95 -19.30
CA GLU A 18 14.48 5.53 -17.91
C GLU A 18 15.85 5.37 -17.24
N ILE A 19 16.90 5.03 -18.00
CA ILE A 19 18.25 4.89 -17.43
C ILE A 19 18.70 6.26 -16.95
N GLU A 20 18.60 7.30 -17.76
CA GLU A 20 19.02 8.65 -17.37
C GLU A 20 18.21 9.19 -16.18
N ASN A 21 16.91 8.91 -16.15
CA ASN A 21 16.01 9.37 -15.09
C ASN A 21 16.24 8.63 -13.75
N PHE A 22 16.46 7.32 -13.78
CA PHE A 22 16.48 6.48 -12.58
C PHE A 22 17.88 6.02 -12.14
N GLN A 23 18.91 6.16 -12.97
CA GLN A 23 20.28 5.72 -12.63
C GLN A 23 20.82 6.40 -11.38
N ASN A 24 20.46 7.66 -11.14
CA ASN A 24 20.90 8.42 -9.96
C ASN A 24 20.00 8.21 -8.73
N ILE A 25 18.85 7.53 -8.89
CA ILE A 25 17.89 7.27 -7.81
C ILE A 25 18.25 5.97 -7.08
N PHE A 26 18.74 4.97 -7.82
CA PHE A 26 19.13 3.69 -7.25
C PHE A 26 20.57 3.70 -6.73
N GLU A 27 20.70 3.63 -5.41
CA GLU A 27 21.95 3.37 -4.72
C GLU A 27 22.03 1.90 -4.33
N HIS A 28 23.25 1.36 -4.35
CA HIS A 28 23.52 -0.02 -3.96
C HIS A 28 23.13 -0.23 -2.48
N GLU A 29 22.53 -1.39 -2.17
CA GLU A 29 22.15 -1.80 -0.80
C GLU A 29 21.16 -0.86 -0.07
N LYS A 30 20.38 -0.07 -0.81
CA LYS A 30 19.27 0.71 -0.24
C LYS A 30 17.89 0.09 -0.50
N GLU A 31 16.95 0.48 0.34
CA GLU A 31 15.55 0.04 0.27
C GLU A 31 14.68 1.09 -0.43
N TYR A 32 13.74 0.61 -1.24
CA TYR A 32 12.88 1.45 -2.07
C TYR A 32 11.46 0.89 -2.10
N ILE A 33 10.48 1.78 -2.17
CA ILE A 33 9.11 1.45 -2.54
C ILE A 33 8.99 1.69 -4.05
N ILE A 34 8.55 0.66 -4.77
CA ILE A 34 8.35 0.69 -6.22
C ILE A 34 6.88 0.39 -6.49
N ALA A 35 6.18 1.32 -7.16
CA ALA A 35 4.77 1.20 -7.52
C ALA A 35 4.55 1.40 -9.02
N ASP A 36 3.46 0.85 -9.55
CA ASP A 36 3.05 0.99 -10.96
C ASP A 36 4.11 0.55 -11.99
N ALA A 37 4.88 -0.46 -11.62
CA ALA A 37 5.86 -1.08 -12.49
C ALA A 37 5.31 -2.39 -13.11
N PRO A 38 5.14 -2.47 -14.44
CA PRO A 38 4.60 -3.67 -15.08
C PRO A 38 5.53 -4.88 -14.95
N ILE A 39 4.95 -6.02 -14.57
CA ILE A 39 5.64 -7.32 -14.54
C ILE A 39 5.47 -8.00 -15.90
N ARG A 40 6.58 -8.41 -16.52
CA ARG A 40 6.63 -9.06 -17.84
C ARG A 40 7.27 -10.43 -17.75
N ASN A 41 6.89 -11.34 -18.65
CA ASN A 41 7.53 -12.64 -18.79
C ASN A 41 8.93 -12.52 -19.38
N THR A 42 9.90 -13.19 -18.76
CA THR A 42 11.25 -13.32 -19.30
C THR A 42 11.24 -14.31 -20.44
N ASN A 43 11.72 -13.90 -21.61
CA ASN A 43 11.89 -14.81 -22.73
C ASN A 43 12.96 -15.88 -22.36
N PRO A 44 12.66 -17.19 -22.51
CA PRO A 44 13.56 -18.28 -22.13
C PRO A 44 14.95 -18.18 -22.76
N MET A 45 15.07 -17.63 -23.97
CA MET A 45 16.34 -17.46 -24.69
C MET A 45 17.31 -16.47 -24.00
N TYR A 46 16.79 -15.56 -23.16
CA TYR A 46 17.59 -14.55 -22.46
C TYR A 46 17.68 -14.83 -20.95
N ARG A 47 17.28 -16.04 -20.51
CA ARG A 47 17.25 -16.45 -19.11
C ARG A 47 18.63 -16.91 -18.65
N HIS A 48 19.53 -15.95 -18.44
CA HIS A 48 20.86 -16.22 -17.86
C HIS A 48 20.83 -16.30 -16.31
N LYS A 49 19.70 -15.96 -15.68
CA LYS A 49 19.47 -16.00 -14.23
C LYS A 49 18.08 -16.56 -13.93
N GLU A 50 17.90 -17.20 -12.77
CA GLU A 50 16.62 -17.72 -12.30
C GLU A 50 15.55 -16.63 -12.20
N GLY A 51 14.31 -17.00 -12.55
CA GLY A 51 13.14 -16.11 -12.57
C GLY A 51 12.40 -16.11 -13.91
N ASP A 52 11.10 -16.46 -13.88
CA ASP A 52 10.22 -16.45 -15.07
C ASP A 52 9.72 -15.05 -15.43
N TYR A 53 9.87 -14.09 -14.52
CA TYR A 53 9.33 -12.75 -14.64
C TYR A 53 10.40 -11.69 -14.36
N TYR A 54 10.23 -10.53 -14.98
CA TYR A 54 11.01 -9.33 -14.68
C TYR A 54 10.08 -8.12 -14.57
N LEU A 55 10.51 -7.15 -13.78
CA LEU A 55 9.87 -5.86 -13.60
C LEU A 55 10.44 -4.90 -14.66
N SER A 56 9.58 -4.31 -15.47
CA SER A 56 9.97 -3.23 -16.37
C SER A 56 9.66 -1.93 -15.66
N PHE A 57 10.65 -1.05 -15.56
CA PHE A 57 10.37 0.34 -15.22
C PHE A 57 9.76 1.01 -16.46
N GLY A 58 9.03 2.10 -16.24
CA GLY A 58 8.22 2.78 -17.23
C GLY A 58 7.97 4.22 -16.80
N GLY A 59 7.49 5.07 -17.71
CA GLY A 59 7.16 6.47 -17.38
C GLY A 59 6.08 6.64 -16.30
N SER A 60 5.29 5.60 -16.00
CA SER A 60 4.31 5.58 -14.90
C SER A 60 4.87 5.04 -13.59
N THR A 61 6.07 4.48 -13.58
CA THR A 61 6.64 3.82 -12.41
C THR A 61 7.09 4.84 -11.37
N ALA A 62 6.56 4.74 -10.16
CA ALA A 62 6.95 5.57 -9.04
C ALA A 62 7.98 4.85 -8.16
N ILE A 63 9.07 5.55 -7.84
CA ILE A 63 10.17 5.02 -7.02
C ILE A 63 10.43 6.00 -5.88
N GLN A 64 10.38 5.51 -4.64
CA GLN A 64 10.63 6.31 -3.45
C GLN A 64 11.68 5.62 -2.57
N SER A 65 12.70 6.36 -2.14
CA SER A 65 13.68 5.86 -1.16
C SER A 65 12.99 5.59 0.17
N LEU A 66 13.12 4.39 0.70
CA LEU A 66 12.68 4.06 2.04
C LEU A 66 13.71 4.63 3.01
N ASN A 67 13.43 5.77 3.62
CA ASN A 67 14.35 6.36 4.59
C ASN A 67 14.34 5.50 5.86
N PRO A 68 15.46 4.85 6.24
CA PRO A 68 15.51 3.89 7.35
C PRO A 68 15.26 4.52 8.73
N ASN A 69 15.32 5.85 8.83
CA ASN A 69 14.96 6.59 10.06
C ASN A 69 13.46 6.89 10.16
N THR A 70 12.72 6.67 9.09
CA THR A 70 11.27 6.79 9.10
C THR A 70 10.79 5.42 9.51
N GLY A 71 10.47 5.25 10.79
CA GLY A 71 9.81 4.03 11.28
C GLY A 71 8.57 3.68 10.44
N PRO A 72 7.90 2.55 10.71
CA PRO A 72 6.70 2.17 9.97
C PRO A 72 5.78 3.40 9.81
N ILE A 73 5.48 3.77 8.55
CA ILE A 73 4.65 4.93 8.24
C ILE A 73 3.29 4.66 8.88
N LEU A 74 3.07 5.19 10.07
CA LEU A 74 1.83 4.98 10.80
C LEU A 74 0.73 5.68 10.00
N PRO A 75 -0.39 5.00 9.69
CA PRO A 75 -1.51 5.65 9.03
C PRO A 75 -1.92 6.88 9.84
N LYS A 76 -2.09 8.01 9.16
CA LYS A 76 -2.70 9.17 9.81
C LYS A 76 -4.21 8.90 9.91
N TYR A 77 -4.67 8.46 11.08
CA TYR A 77 -6.08 8.25 11.33
C TYR A 77 -6.82 9.59 11.39
N THR A 78 -7.93 9.69 10.64
CA THR A 78 -8.90 10.78 10.76
C THR A 78 -10.14 10.21 11.44
N PRO A 79 -10.60 10.76 12.57
CA PRO A 79 -11.81 10.29 13.23
C PRO A 79 -13.00 10.35 12.27
N ILE A 80 -13.86 9.34 12.31
CA ILE A 80 -15.08 9.30 11.49
C ILE A 80 -15.96 10.54 11.74
N ALA A 81 -15.98 11.04 12.98
CA ALA A 81 -16.72 12.26 13.35
C ALA A 81 -16.18 13.56 12.72
N GLU A 82 -14.92 13.57 12.28
CA GLU A 82 -14.30 14.72 11.60
C GLU A 82 -14.48 14.69 10.07
N VAL A 83 -14.98 13.58 9.52
CA VAL A 83 -15.27 13.47 8.09
C VAL A 83 -16.53 14.27 7.79
N PRO A 84 -16.47 15.30 6.93
CA PRO A 84 -17.64 16.10 6.61
C PRO A 84 -18.71 15.23 5.93
N PRO A 85 -20.00 15.44 6.22
CA PRO A 85 -21.08 14.74 5.53
C PRO A 85 -20.99 15.00 4.02
N THR A 86 -21.12 13.95 3.22
CA THR A 86 -21.23 14.06 1.78
C THR A 86 -22.70 14.26 1.43
N SER A 87 -23.03 15.36 0.74
CA SER A 87 -24.37 15.52 0.17
C SER A 87 -24.54 14.56 -1.01
N SER A 88 -25.30 13.49 -0.83
CA SER A 88 -25.81 12.68 -1.93
C SER A 88 -26.98 13.40 -2.62
N VAL A 89 -27.24 13.08 -3.89
CA VAL A 89 -28.37 13.60 -4.68
C VAL A 89 -29.74 13.25 -4.06
N ASP A 90 -29.75 12.32 -3.11
CA ASP A 90 -30.94 11.77 -2.45
C ASP A 90 -31.23 12.34 -1.04
N ASP A 91 -30.72 13.54 -0.69
CA ASP A 91 -30.99 14.24 0.60
C ASP A 91 -30.67 13.44 1.89
N HIS A 92 -29.95 12.33 1.79
CA HIS A 92 -29.41 11.62 2.94
C HIS A 92 -28.11 12.30 3.42
N PHE A 93 -28.19 12.99 4.56
CA PHE A 93 -27.01 13.50 5.28
C PHE A 93 -26.25 12.34 5.92
N GLY A 94 -25.24 11.83 5.21
CA GLY A 94 -24.34 10.78 5.68
C GLY A 94 -22.93 10.97 5.14
N PHE A 95 -22.02 10.06 5.48
CA PHE A 95 -20.71 9.97 4.85
C PHE A 95 -20.55 8.56 4.28
N SER A 96 -19.89 8.45 3.12
CA SER A 96 -19.53 7.17 2.52
C SER A 96 -18.04 7.16 2.23
N LEU A 97 -17.38 6.05 2.54
CA LEU A 97 -15.96 5.83 2.24
C LEU A 97 -15.86 4.89 1.05
N ALA A 98 -15.27 5.36 -0.04
CA ALA A 98 -14.98 4.53 -1.21
C ALA A 98 -13.54 3.99 -1.14
N SER A 99 -13.38 2.68 -1.31
CA SER A 99 -12.09 2.04 -1.46
C SER A 99 -11.67 2.02 -2.93
N SER A 100 -10.39 2.25 -3.22
CA SER A 100 -9.80 2.21 -4.57
C SER A 100 -8.80 1.05 -4.71
N MET A 101 -8.27 0.82 -5.92
CA MET A 101 -7.21 -0.18 -6.12
C MET A 101 -5.90 0.14 -5.37
N SER A 102 -5.71 1.39 -4.93
CA SER A 102 -4.57 1.83 -4.12
C SER A 102 -4.83 1.77 -2.61
N THR A 103 -6.04 1.35 -2.20
CA THR A 103 -6.41 1.27 -0.78
C THR A 103 -5.97 -0.07 -0.19
N THR A 104 -5.18 -0.03 0.87
CA THR A 104 -4.80 -1.22 1.64
C THR A 104 -5.75 -1.40 2.83
N ILE A 105 -6.43 -2.54 2.89
CA ILE A 105 -7.23 -2.94 4.04
C ILE A 105 -6.44 -3.95 4.85
N ASP A 106 -6.15 -3.63 6.10
CA ASP A 106 -5.56 -4.57 7.06
C ASP A 106 -6.70 -5.24 7.85
N PRO A 107 -6.99 -6.54 7.62
CA PRO A 107 -8.03 -7.25 8.36
C PRO A 107 -7.62 -7.58 9.79
N ASN A 108 -6.34 -7.50 10.14
CA ASN A 108 -5.82 -7.84 11.46
C ASN A 108 -4.90 -6.73 11.98
N PRO A 109 -5.41 -5.49 12.12
CA PRO A 109 -4.58 -4.38 12.51
C PRO A 109 -4.07 -4.59 13.94
N THR A 110 -2.84 -4.15 14.17
CA THR A 110 -2.18 -4.17 15.48
C THR A 110 -1.79 -2.74 15.87
N GLY A 111 -1.85 -2.40 17.15
CA GLY A 111 -1.54 -1.05 17.61
C GLY A 111 -2.33 -0.64 18.85
N LEU A 112 -1.93 0.51 19.43
CA LEU A 112 -2.57 1.05 20.64
C LEU A 112 -4.01 1.49 20.36
N GLU A 113 -4.27 2.10 19.20
CA GLU A 113 -5.57 2.56 18.75
C GLU A 113 -6.54 1.39 18.57
N VAL A 114 -6.06 0.29 17.99
CA VAL A 114 -6.87 -0.94 17.81
C VAL A 114 -7.20 -1.57 19.15
N ASN A 115 -6.24 -1.62 20.08
CA ASN A 115 -6.47 -2.14 21.42
C ASN A 115 -7.48 -1.28 22.19
N ALA A 116 -7.39 0.04 22.08
CA ALA A 116 -8.35 0.97 22.66
C ALA A 116 -9.75 0.78 22.07
N LEU A 117 -9.87 0.63 20.75
CA LEU A 117 -11.15 0.35 20.09
C LEU A 117 -11.75 -0.99 20.56
N LYS A 118 -10.94 -2.05 20.66
CA LYS A 118 -11.39 -3.37 21.17
C LYS A 118 -11.87 -3.28 22.62
N ALA A 119 -11.14 -2.58 23.48
CA ALA A 119 -11.55 -2.36 24.87
C ALA A 119 -12.87 -1.60 24.95
N TRP A 120 -13.01 -0.51 24.17
CA TRP A 120 -14.24 0.26 24.10
C TRP A 120 -15.44 -0.57 23.61
N ILE A 121 -15.26 -1.42 22.58
CA ILE A 121 -16.33 -2.29 22.09
C ILE A 121 -16.78 -3.28 23.18
N LEU A 122 -15.84 -3.86 23.92
CA LEU A 122 -16.16 -4.78 25.02
C LEU A 122 -16.90 -4.08 26.17
N GLU A 123 -16.50 -2.86 26.51
CA GLU A 123 -17.15 -2.05 27.55
C GLU A 123 -18.55 -1.57 27.15
N ASN A 124 -18.81 -1.40 25.85
CA ASN A 124 -20.07 -0.88 25.31
C ASN A 124 -20.91 -1.95 24.59
N GLN A 125 -20.60 -3.24 24.82
CA GLN A 125 -21.19 -4.36 24.08
C GLN A 125 -22.72 -4.45 24.27
N GLU A 126 -23.23 -4.08 25.45
CA GLU A 126 -24.67 -4.07 25.73
C GLU A 126 -25.41 -3.01 24.88
N CYS A 127 -24.84 -1.81 24.73
CA CYS A 127 -25.45 -0.72 23.94
C CYS A 127 -25.43 -0.98 22.43
N LEU A 128 -24.41 -1.70 21.93
CA LEU A 128 -24.29 -2.06 20.52
C LEU A 128 -25.26 -3.18 20.10
N SER A 129 -25.68 -4.01 21.05
CA SER A 129 -26.55 -5.17 20.81
C SER A 129 -28.00 -4.78 20.53
N ASP A 130 -28.48 -3.68 21.12
CA ASP A 130 -29.85 -3.18 20.94
C ASP A 130 -30.12 -2.59 19.54
N HIS A 131 -29.07 -2.28 18.76
CA HIS A 131 -29.21 -1.64 17.45
C HIS A 131 -29.18 -2.61 16.26
N MET A 132 -28.87 -3.90 16.48
CA MET A 132 -28.77 -4.92 15.41
C MET A 132 -30.00 -5.85 15.36
N GLY A 133 -31.04 -5.54 16.13
CA GLY A 133 -32.30 -6.28 16.17
C GLY A 133 -33.51 -5.41 15.86
N HIS A 134 -33.70 -5.04 14.59
CA HIS A 134 -35.04 -4.86 14.02
C HIS A 134 -35.07 -4.86 12.49
#